data_AF-A0AAN6XR51-F1
#
_entry.id   AF-A0AAN6XR51-F1
#
_cell.length_a   1.000
_cell.length_b   1.000
_cell.length_c   1.000
_cell.angle_alpha   90.00
_cell.angle_beta   90.00
_cell.angle_gamma   90.00
#
_symmetry.space_group_name_H-M   'P 1'
#
loop_
_entity.id
_entity.type
_entity.pdbx_description
1 polymer ?
#
loop_
_entity_poly.entity_id
_entity_poly.type
_entity_poly.pdbx_seq_one_letter_code
_entity_poly.pdbx_strand_id
1 'polypeptide(L)' 'AQSPQMPGIVANCNRYHYVQSGDTCGAIAAINGINLTQFLSWNTEVDVNCTNLWLNYFVCTGVSGNTTTNIGGPT' A
#
# COMPACT_ATOMS: atom_id res chain seq x y z
N ALA A 1 -7.37 -15.15 1.06
CA ALA A 1 -7.88 -13.78 0.83
C ALA A 1 -7.86 -13.06 2.17
N GLN A 2 -7.17 -11.93 2.27
CA GLN A 2 -7.20 -11.10 3.47
C GLN A 2 -8.54 -10.34 3.49
N SER A 3 -9.26 -10.30 4.62
CA SER A 3 -10.57 -9.64 4.76
C SER A 3 -10.75 -9.14 6.20
N PRO A 4 -11.36 -7.96 6.43
CA PRO A 4 -11.90 -7.03 5.43
C PRO A 4 -10.81 -6.17 4.78
N GLN A 5 -11.01 -5.79 3.52
CA GLN A 5 -10.08 -4.97 2.74
C GLN A 5 -10.61 -3.54 2.61
N MET A 6 -9.72 -2.55 2.66
CA MET A 6 -10.12 -1.19 2.30
C MET A 6 -10.63 -1.16 0.84
N PRO A 7 -11.65 -0.34 0.54
CA PRO A 7 -12.03 -0.05 -0.83
C PRO A 7 -10.84 0.49 -1.64
N GLY A 8 -10.87 0.32 -2.96
CA GLY A 8 -9.83 0.87 -3.85
C GLY A 8 -8.49 0.13 -3.84
N ILE A 9 -8.38 -1.04 -3.20
CA ILE A 9 -7.21 -1.92 -3.40
C ILE A 9 -7.20 -2.42 -4.85
N VAL A 10 -6.06 -2.27 -5.51
CA VAL A 10 -5.84 -2.77 -6.87
C VAL A 10 -5.98 -4.30 -6.96
N ALA A 11 -6.54 -4.77 -8.08
CA ALA A 11 -6.86 -6.20 -8.27
C ALA A 11 -5.62 -7.11 -8.30
N ASN A 12 -4.44 -6.59 -8.66
CA ASN A 12 -3.19 -7.33 -8.71
C ASN A 12 -2.38 -7.27 -7.41
N CYS A 13 -3.00 -6.85 -6.30
CA CYS A 13 -2.37 -6.84 -4.99
C CYS A 13 -1.99 -8.27 -4.55
N ASN A 14 -0.73 -8.48 -4.19
CA ASN A 14 -0.21 -9.77 -3.71
C ASN A 14 0.43 -9.69 -2.31
N ARG A 15 0.56 -8.49 -1.74
CA ARG A 15 0.96 -8.27 -0.34
C ARG A 15 0.06 -7.27 0.33
N TYR A 16 -0.27 -7.55 1.59
CA TYR A 16 -1.21 -6.77 2.37
C TYR A 16 -0.62 -6.41 3.72
N HIS A 17 -0.93 -5.21 4.20
CA HIS A 17 -0.66 -4.75 5.56
C HIS A 17 -1.98 -4.60 6.32
N TYR A 18 -2.03 -5.09 7.55
CA TYR A 18 -3.19 -4.94 8.43
C TYR A 18 -3.05 -3.65 9.22
N VAL A 19 -3.99 -2.71 9.03
CA VAL A 19 -3.92 -1.38 9.63
C VAL A 19 -4.17 -1.44 11.13
N GLN A 20 -3.19 -0.97 11.90
CA GLN A 20 -3.25 -0.88 13.36
C GLN A 20 -3.29 0.58 13.84
N SER A 21 -3.68 0.76 15.11
CA SER A 21 -3.72 2.10 15.71
C SER A 21 -2.33 2.72 15.73
N GLY A 22 -2.21 3.93 15.19
CA GLY A 22 -0.94 4.64 15.08
C GLY A 22 -0.22 4.45 13.74
N ASP A 23 -0.74 3.59 12.85
CA ASP A 23 -0.22 3.50 11.49
C ASP A 23 -0.46 4.79 10.72
N THR A 24 0.51 5.12 9.87
CA THR A 24 0.40 6.15 8.83
C THR A 24 0.83 5.55 7.51
N CYS A 25 0.38 6.13 6.39
CA CYS A 25 0.72 5.63 5.06
C CYS A 25 2.23 5.64 4.83
N GLY A 26 2.92 6.67 5.34
CA GLY A 26 4.38 6.75 5.29
C GLY A 26 5.07 5.64 6.10
N ALA A 27 4.59 5.35 7.31
CA ALA A 27 5.14 4.28 8.15
C ALA A 27 4.90 2.89 7.52
N ILE A 28 3.69 2.63 7.02
CA ILE A 28 3.34 1.39 6.32
C ILE A 28 4.24 1.22 5.08
N ALA A 29 4.36 2.27 4.27
CA ALA A 29 5.19 2.25 3.08
C ALA A 29 6.67 1.94 3.43
N ALA A 30 7.22 2.63 4.44
CA ALA A 30 8.59 2.43 4.89
C ALA A 30 8.85 1.00 5.40
N ILE A 31 7.97 0.44 6.25
CA ILE A 31 8.10 -0.93 6.78
C ILE A 31 8.02 -1.97 5.67
N ASN A 32 7.26 -1.70 4.61
CA ASN A 32 7.13 -2.60 3.46
C ASN A 32 8.16 -2.32 2.35
N GLY A 33 9.06 -1.35 2.54
CA GLY A 33 10.11 -1.03 1.56
C GLY A 33 9.61 -0.40 0.26
N ILE A 34 8.47 0.30 0.32
CA ILE A 34 7.87 1.00 -0.83
C ILE A 34 7.80 2.51 -0.55
N ASN A 35 7.65 3.33 -1.59
CA ASN A 35 7.42 4.75 -1.39
C ASN A 35 5.93 5.07 -1.20
N LEU A 36 5.62 6.25 -0.65
CA LEU A 36 4.24 6.68 -0.40
C LEU A 36 3.40 6.73 -1.69
N THR A 37 3.99 7.14 -2.82
CA THR A 37 3.30 7.20 -4.11
C THR A 37 2.87 5.82 -4.60
N GLN A 38 3.71 4.80 -4.44
CA GLN A 38 3.38 3.41 -4.74
C GLN A 38 2.21 2.94 -3.85
N PHE A 39 2.31 3.18 -2.55
CA PHE A 39 1.24 2.86 -1.61
C PHE A 39 -0.10 3.48 -2.02
N LEU A 40 -0.14 4.79 -2.30
CA LEU A 40 -1.36 5.48 -2.72
C LEU A 40 -1.87 4.97 -4.08
N SER A 41 -0.97 4.66 -5.03
CA SER A 41 -1.36 4.11 -6.33
C SER A 41 -2.01 2.72 -6.25
N TRP A 42 -1.70 1.95 -5.21
CA TRP A 42 -2.26 0.61 -4.99
C TRP A 42 -3.51 0.61 -4.10
N ASN A 43 -3.82 1.75 -3.47
CA ASN A 43 -4.92 1.95 -2.55
C ASN A 43 -5.65 3.24 -2.92
N THR A 44 -6.39 3.23 -4.03
CA THR A 44 -6.88 4.45 -4.71
C THR A 44 -7.89 5.26 -3.91
N GLU A 45 -8.53 4.65 -2.91
CA GLU A 45 -9.48 5.32 -2.01
C GLU A 45 -8.80 5.86 -0.75
N VAL A 46 -7.51 5.57 -0.51
CA VAL A 46 -6.76 6.19 0.58
C VAL A 46 -6.33 7.59 0.15
N ASP A 47 -6.66 8.58 0.97
CA ASP A 47 -6.34 9.97 0.67
C ASP A 47 -4.84 10.26 0.82
N VAL A 48 -4.36 11.30 0.13
CA VAL A 48 -2.94 11.69 0.14
C VAL A 48 -2.42 12.12 1.52
N ASN A 49 -3.32 12.57 2.40
CA ASN A 49 -3.01 12.96 3.77
C ASN A 49 -3.06 11.76 4.74
N CYS A 50 -3.41 10.57 4.25
CA CYS A 50 -3.65 9.36 5.02
C CYS A 50 -4.67 9.49 6.15
N THR A 51 -5.65 10.40 6.03
CA THR A 51 -6.60 10.68 7.12
C THR A 51 -7.76 9.70 7.20
N ASN A 52 -7.97 8.90 6.15
CA ASN A 52 -9.08 7.97 6.03
C ASN A 52 -8.66 6.49 6.11
N LEU A 53 -7.52 6.18 6.73
CA LEU A 53 -7.06 4.81 6.92
C LEU A 53 -7.95 4.09 7.94
N TRP A 54 -8.55 2.95 7.57
CA TRP A 54 -9.49 2.24 8.43
C TRP A 54 -8.78 1.22 9.31
N LEU A 55 -8.90 1.38 10.63
CA LEU A 55 -8.39 0.40 11.59
C LEU A 55 -9.04 -0.96 11.36
N ASN A 56 -8.24 -2.02 11.50
CA ASN A 56 -8.67 -3.41 11.32
C ASN A 56 -9.03 -3.81 9.88
N TYR A 57 -8.59 -3.03 8.89
CA TYR A 57 -8.71 -3.36 7.47
C TYR A 57 -7.33 -3.63 6.86
N PHE A 58 -7.32 -4.38 5.76
CA PHE A 58 -6.12 -4.59 4.98
C PHE A 58 -5.97 -3.52 3.90
N VAL A 59 -4.72 -3.10 3.67
CA VAL A 59 -4.29 -2.24 2.55
C VAL A 59 -3.22 -2.97 1.74
N CYS A 60 -3.05 -2.58 0.48
CA CYS A 60 -2.07 -3.16 -0.41
C CYS A 60 -0.67 -2.59 -0.19
N THR A 61 0.33 -3.47 -0.08
CA THR A 61 1.74 -3.09 0.04
C THR A 61 2.64 -3.79 -0.97
N GLY A 62 2.05 -4.48 -1.94
CA GLY A 62 2.78 -5.05 -3.07
C GLY A 62 1.84 -5.63 -4.11
N VAL A 63 2.26 -5.58 -5.37
CA VAL A 63 1.51 -6.09 -6.52
C VAL A 63 2.30 -7.15 -7.28
N SER A 64 1.62 -8.18 -7.78
CA SER A 64 2.20 -9.11 -8.76
C SER A 64 2.14 -8.48 -10.16
N GLY A 65 3.27 -8.45 -10.86
CA GLY A 65 3.37 -7.87 -12.21
C GLY A 65 4.19 -6.59 -12.31
N ASN A 66 4.82 -6.13 -11.23
CA ASN A 66 5.97 -5.23 -11.36
C ASN A 66 7.17 -6.05 -11.85
N THR A 67 7.16 -6.43 -13.13
CA THR A 67 8.41 -6.53 -13.87
C THR A 67 9.08 -5.19 -13.66
N THR A 68 10.11 -5.18 -12.81
CA THR A 68 11.09 -4.12 -12.70
C THR A 68 11.25 -3.44 -14.06
N THR A 69 10.71 -2.24 -14.21
CA THR A 69 11.35 -1.28 -15.12
C THR A 69 12.66 -0.95 -14.44
N ASN A 70 13.65 -1.82 -14.68
CA ASN A 70 15.06 -1.57 -14.50
C ASN A 70 15.43 -0.42 -15.43
N ILE A 71 15.04 0.81 -15.08
CA ILE A 71 15.68 2.05 -15.51
C ILE A 71 15.62 2.98 -14.31
N GLY A 72 16.63 2.92 -13.44
CA GLY A 72 16.81 3.91 -12.37
C GLY A 72 17.03 3.38 -10.96
N GLY A 73 17.67 2.23 -10.77
CA GLY A 73 18.48 2.07 -9.56
C GLY A 73 19.70 2.99 -9.69
N PRO A 74 19.89 4.00 -8.83
CA PRO A 74 21.08 4.85 -8.91
C PRO A 74 22.32 4.06 -8.49
N THR A 75 23.38 4.24 -9.28
CA THR A 75 24.79 3.92 -8.97
C THR A 75 25.27 4.57 -7.68
#